data_AF-A0A427KL59-F1
#
_entry.id   AF-A0A427KL59-F1
#
_cell.length_a   1.000
_cell.length_b   1.000
_cell.length_c   1.000
_cell.angle_alpha   90.00
_cell.angle_beta   90.00
_cell.angle_gamma   90.00
#
_symmetry.space_group_name_H-M   'P 1'
#
loop_
_entity.id
_entity.type
_entity.pdbx_description
1 polymer ?
#
loop_
_entity_poly.entity_id
_entity_poly.type
_entity_poly.pdbx_seq_one_letter_code
_entity_poly.pdbx_strand_id
1 'polypeptide(L)'
;MKNYKVITPLFPTYAQVQAMMKAVSGYSVNSVRNMINAIQEQTGTPQNPVDWSEPDMWIKERLKGEDAEIALKIWNQDNHILNPLHSYGSYLFLNSTVFELMETTPKDTWEPTQRGHQFLNDDDATLRALDDKEGLLQLLELLAGREMSRRADLLPEWQAFLHQHSKFSSTSSIKSTLYVTS
;
A
#
# COMPACT_ATOMS: atom_id res chain seq x y z
N MET A 1 24.78 4.93 -5.94
CA MET A 1 23.49 5.35 -5.34
C MET A 1 23.29 4.57 -4.05
N LYS A 2 22.80 5.20 -2.97
CA LYS A 2 22.42 4.44 -1.76
C LYS A 2 21.27 3.49 -2.13
N ASN A 3 21.43 2.21 -1.82
CA ASN A 3 20.39 1.20 -1.98
C ASN A 3 19.44 1.32 -0.78
N TYR A 4 18.42 2.17 -0.92
CA TYR A 4 17.47 2.40 0.16
C TYR A 4 16.57 1.16 0.37
N LYS A 5 16.21 0.91 1.62
CA LYS A 5 15.24 -0.06 2.12
C LYS A 5 14.11 0.66 2.84
N VAL A 6 12.99 -0.04 3.03
CA VAL A 6 11.74 0.48 3.58
C VAL A 6 11.26 1.62 2.71
N ILE A 7 10.54 1.26 1.65
CA ILE A 7 10.20 2.17 0.55
C ILE A 7 8.77 2.67 0.74
N THR A 8 7.82 1.79 1.05
CA THR A 8 6.41 2.15 1.07
C THR A 8 5.93 2.53 2.47
N PRO A 9 5.43 3.76 2.66
CA PRO A 9 4.71 4.11 3.88
C PRO A 9 3.32 3.46 3.88
N LEU A 10 2.74 3.25 5.06
CA LEU A 10 1.42 2.60 5.20
C LEU A 10 1.43 1.22 4.53
N PHE A 11 2.47 0.43 4.82
CA PHE A 11 2.75 -0.83 4.15
C PHE A 11 1.52 -1.75 4.13
N PRO A 12 0.95 -2.03 2.94
CA PRO A 12 -0.21 -2.90 2.79
C PRO A 12 0.20 -4.37 2.90
N THR A 13 -0.78 -5.26 3.11
CA THR A 13 -0.53 -6.69 2.92
C THR A 13 -0.35 -7.01 1.45
N TYR A 14 0.43 -8.04 1.11
CA TYR A 14 0.59 -8.46 -0.29
C TYR A 14 -0.72 -8.87 -0.94
N ALA A 15 -1.63 -9.49 -0.20
CA ALA A 15 -2.94 -9.84 -0.71
C ALA A 15 -3.77 -8.59 -1.11
N GLN A 16 -3.69 -7.51 -0.33
CA GLN A 16 -4.30 -6.22 -0.70
C GLN A 16 -3.65 -5.60 -1.93
N VAL A 17 -2.32 -5.69 -2.07
CA VAL A 17 -1.60 -5.20 -3.26
C VAL A 17 -2.01 -6.00 -4.50
N GLN A 18 -2.06 -7.32 -4.40
CA GLN A 18 -2.48 -8.21 -5.50
C GLN A 18 -3.93 -7.92 -5.92
N ALA A 19 -4.84 -7.78 -4.96
CA ALA A 19 -6.22 -7.40 -5.25
C ALA A 19 -6.30 -6.03 -5.93
N MET A 20 -5.59 -5.02 -5.41
CA MET A 20 -5.54 -3.72 -6.07
C MET A 20 -5.01 -3.83 -7.49
N MET A 21 -3.91 -4.56 -7.70
CA MET A 21 -3.26 -4.74 -8.99
C MET A 21 -4.22 -5.33 -10.03
N LYS A 22 -4.96 -6.39 -9.67
CA LYS A 22 -5.98 -7.01 -10.53
C LYS A 22 -7.11 -6.05 -10.86
N ALA A 23 -7.59 -5.29 -9.87
CA ALA A 23 -8.71 -4.38 -10.05
C ALA A 23 -8.35 -3.20 -10.97
N VAL A 24 -7.18 -2.59 -10.77
CA VAL A 24 -6.80 -1.34 -11.46
C VAL A 24 -6.11 -1.55 -12.82
N SER A 25 -5.77 -2.80 -13.17
CA SER A 25 -5.26 -3.15 -14.51
C SER A 25 -6.20 -2.60 -15.59
N GLY A 26 -5.64 -1.88 -16.55
CA GLY A 26 -6.39 -1.26 -17.65
C GLY A 26 -6.82 0.19 -17.42
N TYR A 27 -6.77 0.73 -16.19
CA TYR A 27 -7.01 2.16 -15.93
C TYR A 27 -5.71 2.97 -16.01
N SER A 28 -5.82 4.28 -16.20
CA SER A 28 -4.65 5.15 -16.08
C SER A 28 -4.22 5.31 -14.61
N VAL A 29 -2.93 5.54 -14.37
CA VAL A 29 -2.40 5.85 -13.03
C VAL A 29 -3.10 7.10 -12.46
N ASN A 30 -3.43 8.07 -13.33
CA ASN A 30 -4.13 9.30 -12.95
C ASN A 30 -5.56 9.03 -12.48
N SER A 31 -6.31 8.15 -13.17
CA SER A 31 -7.67 7.77 -12.79
C SER A 31 -7.69 7.12 -11.40
N VAL A 32 -6.75 6.20 -11.13
CA VAL A 32 -6.62 5.56 -9.81
C VAL A 32 -6.29 6.59 -8.74
N ARG A 33 -5.39 7.54 -9.03
CA ARG A 33 -5.05 8.62 -8.09
C ARG A 33 -6.21 9.58 -7.84
N ASN A 34 -7.00 9.90 -8.88
CA ASN A 34 -8.17 10.76 -8.76
C ASN A 34 -9.22 10.12 -7.84
N MET A 35 -9.50 8.83 -8.01
CA MET A 35 -10.38 8.09 -7.11
C MET A 35 -9.91 8.16 -5.66
N ILE A 36 -8.62 7.94 -5.40
CA ILE A 36 -8.06 8.05 -4.04
C ILE A 36 -8.27 9.46 -3.48
N ASN A 37 -7.98 10.50 -4.26
CA ASN A 37 -8.18 11.89 -3.84
C ASN A 37 -9.66 12.19 -3.55
N ALA A 38 -10.57 11.73 -4.41
CA ALA A 38 -12.01 11.93 -4.27
C ALA A 38 -12.56 11.30 -2.98
N ILE A 39 -12.00 10.17 -2.53
CA ILE A 39 -12.32 9.60 -1.21
C ILE A 39 -11.72 10.46 -0.10
N GLN A 40 -10.42 10.79 -0.19
CA GLN A 40 -9.70 11.50 0.87
C GLN A 40 -10.29 12.88 1.19
N GLU A 41 -10.75 13.61 0.17
CA GLU A 41 -11.41 14.91 0.31
C GLU A 41 -12.73 14.85 1.10
N GLN A 42 -13.30 13.66 1.28
CA GLN A 42 -14.58 13.45 1.95
C GLN A 42 -14.43 12.85 3.35
N THR A 43 -13.22 12.45 3.78
CA THR A 43 -13.00 11.64 5.01
C THR A 43 -13.36 12.36 6.32
N GLY A 44 -13.58 13.68 6.27
CA GLY A 44 -13.85 14.52 7.44
C GLY A 44 -12.57 14.95 8.15
N THR A 45 -12.70 15.38 9.41
CA THR A 45 -11.57 15.73 10.28
C THR A 45 -11.53 14.81 11.49
N PRO A 46 -10.41 14.70 12.22
CA PRO A 46 -10.36 13.92 13.46
C PRO A 46 -11.41 14.34 14.50
N GLN A 47 -11.87 15.59 14.46
CA GLN A 47 -12.90 16.14 15.34
C GLN A 47 -14.33 15.85 14.87
N ASN A 48 -14.52 15.53 13.59
CA ASN A 48 -15.81 15.17 13.00
C ASN A 48 -15.60 14.10 11.91
N PRO A 49 -15.35 12.84 12.31
CA PRO A 49 -15.10 11.77 11.36
C PRO A 49 -16.38 11.42 10.61
N VAL A 50 -16.26 11.20 9.31
CA VAL A 50 -17.33 10.63 8.50
C VAL A 50 -17.32 9.11 8.69
N ASP A 51 -18.50 8.49 8.72
CA ASP A 51 -18.60 7.02 8.77
C ASP A 51 -18.30 6.40 7.40
N TRP A 52 -17.34 5.48 7.38
CA TRP A 52 -16.86 4.75 6.20
C TRP A 52 -16.98 3.22 6.34
N SER A 53 -17.72 2.76 7.36
CA SER A 53 -17.85 1.34 7.70
C SER A 53 -18.57 0.51 6.65
N GLU A 54 -19.35 1.14 5.75
CA GLU A 54 -20.24 0.47 4.80
C GLU A 54 -19.91 0.83 3.32
N PRO A 55 -18.87 0.22 2.71
CA PRO A 55 -18.45 0.53 1.33
C PRO A 55 -19.52 0.37 0.27
N ASP A 56 -20.39 -0.63 0.40
CA ASP A 56 -21.48 -0.86 -0.55
C ASP A 56 -22.46 0.32 -0.64
N MET A 57 -22.60 1.09 0.44
CA MET A 57 -23.41 2.31 0.49
C MET A 57 -22.59 3.51 0.06
N TRP A 58 -21.48 3.80 0.76
CA TRP A 58 -20.81 5.09 0.57
C TRP A 58 -20.17 5.22 -0.81
N ILE A 59 -19.73 4.13 -1.45
CA ILE A 59 -19.14 4.21 -2.80
C ILE A 59 -20.16 4.79 -3.78
N LYS A 60 -21.41 4.34 -3.72
CA LYS A 60 -22.48 4.78 -4.63
C LYS A 60 -22.99 6.18 -4.30
N GLU A 61 -22.99 6.56 -3.02
CA GLU A 61 -23.51 7.85 -2.56
C GLU A 61 -22.50 8.99 -2.76
N ARG A 62 -21.21 8.70 -2.61
CA ARG A 62 -20.14 9.71 -2.50
C ARG A 62 -19.27 9.85 -3.73
N LEU A 63 -19.09 8.77 -4.49
CA LEU A 63 -18.27 8.78 -5.70
C LEU A 63 -19.15 8.81 -6.95
N LYS A 64 -18.59 9.28 -8.08
CA LYS A 64 -19.29 9.38 -9.36
C LYS A 64 -18.36 9.01 -10.51
N GLY A 65 -18.95 8.60 -11.64
CA GLY A 65 -18.21 8.31 -12.86
C GLY A 65 -17.14 7.24 -12.65
N GLU A 66 -15.96 7.46 -13.24
CA GLU A 66 -14.84 6.52 -13.20
C GLU A 66 -14.32 6.29 -11.76
N ASP A 67 -14.39 7.28 -10.86
CA ASP A 67 -13.95 7.11 -9.47
C ASP A 67 -14.81 6.06 -8.74
N ALA A 68 -16.13 6.09 -8.95
CA ALA A 68 -17.03 5.09 -8.38
C ALA A 68 -16.81 3.72 -9.01
N GLU A 69 -16.55 3.67 -10.31
CA GLU A 69 -16.27 2.42 -11.04
C GLU A 69 -15.02 1.74 -10.50
N ILE A 70 -13.90 2.47 -10.40
CA ILE A 70 -12.63 1.95 -9.88
C ILE A 70 -12.79 1.51 -8.42
N ALA A 71 -13.44 2.33 -7.58
CA ALA A 71 -13.67 1.99 -6.18
C ALA A 71 -14.53 0.72 -6.03
N LEU A 72 -15.61 0.57 -6.81
CA LEU A 72 -16.41 -0.66 -6.81
C LEU A 72 -15.61 -1.86 -7.29
N LYS A 73 -14.75 -1.70 -8.29
CA LYS A 73 -13.92 -2.80 -8.80
C LYS A 73 -12.89 -3.24 -7.77
N ILE A 74 -12.25 -2.30 -7.06
CA ILE A 74 -11.36 -2.60 -5.94
C ILE A 74 -12.12 -3.31 -4.83
N TRP A 75 -13.29 -2.79 -4.43
CA TRP A 75 -14.09 -3.38 -3.35
C TRP A 75 -14.48 -4.82 -3.68
N ASN A 76 -15.01 -5.07 -4.87
CA ASN A 76 -15.47 -6.41 -5.25
C ASN A 76 -14.33 -7.39 -5.57
N GLN A 77 -13.08 -6.93 -5.70
CA GLN A 77 -11.96 -7.78 -6.03
C GLN A 77 -11.57 -8.66 -4.83
N ASP A 78 -11.36 -9.95 -5.10
CA ASP A 78 -10.85 -10.93 -4.13
C ASP A 78 -11.63 -10.93 -2.80
N ASN A 79 -12.97 -10.87 -2.89
CA ASN A 79 -13.89 -10.96 -1.74
C ASN A 79 -13.64 -9.86 -0.69
N HIS A 80 -13.64 -8.60 -1.14
CA HIS A 80 -13.63 -7.42 -0.25
C HIS A 80 -12.36 -7.26 0.58
N ILE A 81 -11.26 -7.88 0.14
CA ILE A 81 -9.98 -7.86 0.89
C ILE A 81 -9.37 -6.45 1.00
N LEU A 82 -9.69 -5.56 0.05
CA LEU A 82 -9.27 -4.17 0.07
C LEU A 82 -10.49 -3.24 0.06
N ASN A 83 -10.70 -2.55 1.18
CA ASN A 83 -11.58 -1.39 1.23
C ASN A 83 -10.93 -0.22 0.45
N PRO A 84 -11.61 0.40 -0.54
CA PRO A 84 -11.01 1.46 -1.35
C PRO A 84 -10.51 2.67 -0.56
N LEU A 85 -11.06 2.94 0.64
CA LEU A 85 -10.57 3.96 1.56
C LEU A 85 -9.09 3.78 1.93
N HIS A 86 -8.62 2.53 1.95
CA HIS A 86 -7.25 2.17 2.34
C HIS A 86 -6.34 1.90 1.13
N SER A 87 -6.76 2.25 -0.08
CA SER A 87 -6.00 1.99 -1.32
C SER A 87 -4.66 2.73 -1.41
N TYR A 88 -4.46 3.81 -0.64
CA TYR A 88 -3.29 4.67 -0.83
C TYR A 88 -1.95 3.94 -0.61
N GLY A 89 -1.87 3.05 0.40
CA GLY A 89 -0.67 2.25 0.65
C GLY A 89 -0.35 1.30 -0.53
N SER A 90 -1.37 0.58 -1.01
CA SER A 90 -1.26 -0.30 -2.19
C SER A 90 -0.92 0.46 -3.47
N TYR A 91 -1.50 1.66 -3.67
CA TYR A 91 -1.15 2.55 -4.78
C TYR A 91 0.33 2.95 -4.74
N LEU A 92 0.83 3.38 -3.58
CA LEU A 92 2.24 3.75 -3.43
C LEU A 92 3.18 2.57 -3.64
N PHE A 93 2.78 1.37 -3.21
CA PHE A 93 3.53 0.14 -3.45
C PHE A 93 3.62 -0.16 -4.95
N LEU A 94 2.47 -0.22 -5.64
CA LEU A 94 2.41 -0.53 -7.07
C LEU A 94 3.08 0.54 -7.95
N ASN A 95 2.99 1.81 -7.58
CA ASN A 95 3.56 2.94 -8.32
C ASN A 95 5.04 3.21 -7.97
N SER A 96 5.65 2.34 -7.16
CA SER A 96 7.07 2.42 -6.84
C SER A 96 7.91 1.88 -7.98
N THR A 97 8.74 2.74 -8.57
CA THR A 97 9.69 2.35 -9.63
C THR A 97 10.78 1.40 -9.13
N VAL A 98 10.94 1.23 -7.82
CA VAL A 98 11.91 0.28 -7.23
C VAL A 98 11.41 -1.16 -7.34
N PHE A 99 10.10 -1.36 -7.36
CA PHE A 99 9.49 -2.69 -7.38
C PHE A 99 9.15 -3.17 -8.79
N GLU A 100 8.99 -2.24 -9.73
CA GLU A 100 8.77 -2.54 -11.15
C GLU A 100 7.60 -3.51 -11.36
N LEU A 101 6.54 -3.41 -10.53
CA LEU A 101 5.41 -4.34 -10.58
C LEU A 101 4.37 -3.95 -11.63
N MET A 102 4.22 -2.66 -11.88
CA MET A 102 3.29 -2.12 -12.85
C MET A 102 3.99 -1.11 -13.75
N GLU A 103 3.52 -0.97 -14.99
CA GLU A 103 4.02 0.01 -15.95
C GLU A 103 2.86 0.68 -16.70
N THR A 104 3.09 1.91 -17.17
CA THR A 104 2.13 2.61 -18.04
C THR A 104 2.43 2.25 -19.50
N THR A 105 1.44 1.70 -20.19
CA THR A 105 1.53 1.35 -21.60
C THR A 105 1.44 2.59 -22.49
N PRO A 106 1.79 2.49 -23.80
CA PRO A 106 1.60 3.59 -24.76
C PRO A 106 0.13 4.04 -24.93
N LYS A 107 -0.85 3.27 -24.43
CA LYS A 107 -2.27 3.63 -24.44
C LYS A 107 -2.74 4.31 -23.15
N ASP A 108 -1.81 4.71 -22.28
CA ASP A 108 -2.06 5.28 -20.96
C ASP A 108 -2.83 4.34 -20.01
N THR A 109 -2.66 3.03 -20.19
CA THR A 109 -3.19 2.03 -19.24
C THR A 109 -2.08 1.56 -18.31
N TRP A 110 -2.42 1.32 -17.05
CA TRP A 110 -1.52 0.79 -16.03
C TRP A 110 -1.68 -0.72 -15.99
N GLU A 111 -0.61 -1.45 -16.30
CA GLU A 111 -0.65 -2.91 -16.45
C GLU A 111 0.48 -3.59 -15.66
N PRO A 112 0.28 -4.85 -15.22
CA PRO A 112 1.34 -5.62 -14.58
C PRO A 112 2.51 -5.88 -15.54
N THR A 113 3.74 -5.63 -15.06
CA THR A 113 4.95 -6.03 -15.77
C THR A 113 5.13 -7.56 -15.70
N GLN A 114 6.19 -8.10 -16.31
CA GLN A 114 6.57 -9.50 -16.07
C GLN A 114 6.72 -9.81 -14.57
N ARG A 115 7.36 -8.91 -13.82
CA ARG A 115 7.54 -9.06 -12.37
C ARG A 115 6.22 -8.90 -11.60
N GLY A 116 5.33 -8.02 -12.07
CA GLY A 116 3.96 -7.93 -11.57
C GLY A 116 3.20 -9.24 -11.69
N HIS A 117 3.31 -9.91 -12.84
CA HIS A 117 2.72 -11.24 -13.03
C HIS A 117 3.35 -12.30 -12.12
N GLN A 118 4.67 -12.26 -11.88
CA GLN A 118 5.32 -13.15 -10.91
C GLN A 118 4.78 -12.93 -9.49
N PHE A 119 4.63 -11.66 -9.09
CA PHE A 119 4.05 -11.29 -7.80
C PHE A 119 2.59 -11.75 -7.65
N LEU A 120 1.77 -11.67 -8.72
CA LEU A 120 0.40 -12.18 -8.72
C LEU A 120 0.30 -13.71 -8.61
N ASN A 121 1.36 -14.43 -8.97
CA ASN A 121 1.44 -15.89 -8.93
C ASN A 121 2.23 -16.40 -7.71
N ASP A 122 2.46 -15.54 -6.70
CA ASP A 122 3.18 -15.88 -5.48
C ASP A 122 4.58 -16.47 -5.73
N ASP A 123 5.30 -15.95 -6.73
CA ASP A 123 6.67 -16.38 -7.03
C ASP A 123 7.62 -16.09 -5.84
N ASP A 124 8.17 -17.14 -5.24
CA ASP A 124 9.02 -17.09 -4.05
C ASP A 124 10.19 -16.09 -4.17
N ALA A 125 10.85 -16.07 -5.33
CA ALA A 125 12.01 -15.20 -5.54
C ALA A 125 11.58 -13.72 -5.57
N THR A 126 10.45 -13.43 -6.22
CA THR A 126 9.86 -12.10 -6.27
C THR A 126 9.43 -11.63 -4.89
N LEU A 127 8.72 -12.48 -4.13
CA LEU A 127 8.26 -12.15 -2.77
C LEU A 127 9.45 -11.86 -1.84
N ARG A 128 10.46 -12.74 -1.79
CA ARG A 128 11.66 -12.52 -0.96
C ARG A 128 12.40 -11.24 -1.32
N ALA A 129 12.47 -10.91 -2.60
CA ALA A 129 13.13 -9.68 -3.04
C ALA A 129 12.36 -8.42 -2.61
N LEU A 130 11.02 -8.48 -2.58
CA LEU A 130 10.19 -7.39 -2.05
C LEU A 130 10.33 -7.30 -0.51
N ASP A 131 10.31 -8.43 0.21
CA ASP A 131 10.51 -8.49 1.66
C ASP A 131 11.85 -7.86 2.08
N ASP A 132 12.93 -8.19 1.35
CA ASP A 132 14.26 -7.63 1.60
C ASP A 132 14.30 -6.12 1.42
N LYS A 133 13.62 -5.63 0.36
CA LYS A 133 13.54 -4.20 0.04
C LYS A 133 12.70 -3.43 1.04
N GLU A 134 11.64 -4.03 1.56
CA GLU A 134 10.81 -3.42 2.61
C GLU A 134 11.38 -3.61 4.02
N GLY A 135 12.54 -4.27 4.15
CA GLY A 135 13.21 -4.44 5.43
C GLY A 135 12.46 -5.36 6.40
N LEU A 136 11.59 -6.26 5.89
CA LEU A 136 10.82 -7.18 6.73
C LEU A 136 11.73 -8.13 7.51
N LEU A 137 12.83 -8.59 6.90
CA LEU A 137 13.84 -9.39 7.59
C LEU A 137 14.43 -8.66 8.80
N GLN A 138 14.68 -7.35 8.67
CA GLN A 138 15.21 -6.56 9.78
C GLN A 138 14.20 -6.45 10.93
N LEU A 139 12.91 -6.33 10.63
CA LEU A 139 11.85 -6.35 11.65
C LEU A 139 11.77 -7.71 12.35
N LEU A 140 11.89 -8.81 11.60
CA LEU A 140 11.93 -10.16 12.17
C LEU A 140 13.14 -10.36 13.07
N GLU A 141 14.32 -9.84 12.71
CA GLU A 141 15.52 -9.88 13.57
C GLU A 141 15.32 -9.12 14.88
N LEU A 142 14.68 -7.93 14.84
CA LEU A 142 14.37 -7.16 16.05
C LEU A 142 13.40 -7.90 16.98
N LEU A 143 12.52 -8.72 16.41
CA LEU A 143 11.56 -9.54 17.16
C LEU A 143 12.16 -10.85 17.69
N ALA A 144 13.10 -11.47 16.96
CA ALA A 144 13.63 -12.80 17.27
C ALA A 144 14.25 -12.92 18.67
N GLY A 145 14.77 -11.81 19.22
CA GLY A 145 15.34 -11.77 20.57
C GLY A 145 14.34 -11.48 21.70
N ARG A 146 13.03 -11.40 21.41
CA ARG A 146 12.04 -10.86 22.35
C ARG A 146 10.83 -11.80 22.48
N GLU A 147 10.50 -12.19 23.71
CA GLU A 147 9.31 -13.03 23.99
C GLU A 147 7.99 -12.29 23.74
N MET A 148 7.93 -11.00 24.07
CA MET A 148 6.83 -10.11 23.75
C MET A 148 7.38 -8.74 23.41
N SER A 149 6.78 -8.07 22.42
CA SER A 149 7.15 -6.70 22.05
C SER A 149 5.92 -5.90 21.67
N ARG A 150 5.81 -4.71 22.25
CA ARG A 150 4.90 -3.68 21.75
C ARG A 150 5.62 -2.93 20.65
N ARG A 151 4.86 -2.31 19.76
CA ARG A 151 5.38 -1.43 18.72
C ARG A 151 6.34 -0.36 19.27
N ALA A 152 6.02 0.21 20.43
CA ALA A 152 6.85 1.22 21.07
C ALA A 152 8.27 0.71 21.41
N ASP A 153 8.40 -0.58 21.69
CA ASP A 153 9.66 -1.21 22.06
C ASP A 153 10.57 -1.41 20.84
N LEU A 154 10.02 -1.43 19.62
CA LEU A 154 10.78 -1.60 18.37
C LEU A 154 11.25 -0.27 17.78
N LEU A 155 10.59 0.85 18.14
CA LEU A 155 10.83 2.15 17.52
C LEU A 155 12.28 2.65 17.60
N PRO A 156 13.01 2.50 18.73
CA PRO A 156 14.38 3.02 18.82
C PRO A 156 15.34 2.34 17.81
N GLU A 157 15.38 1.01 17.79
CA GLU A 157 16.26 0.27 16.87
C GLU A 157 15.78 0.38 15.43
N TRP A 158 14.47 0.38 15.21
CA TRP A 158 13.90 0.58 13.88
C TRP A 158 14.23 1.97 13.31
N GLN A 159 14.13 3.02 14.12
CA GLN A 159 14.54 4.38 13.74
C GLN A 159 16.02 4.45 13.39
N ALA A 160 16.89 3.79 14.18
CA ALA A 160 18.33 3.74 13.88
C ALA A 160 18.61 3.07 12.53
N PHE A 161 17.91 1.98 12.21
CA PHE A 161 17.99 1.33 10.92
C PHE A 161 17.50 2.23 9.78
N LEU A 162 16.32 2.85 9.93
CA LEU A 162 15.72 3.73 8.92
C LEU A 162 16.59 4.95 8.60
N HIS A 163 17.27 5.56 9.58
CA HIS A 163 18.16 6.68 9.32
C HIS A 163 19.38 6.30 8.46
N GLN A 164 19.80 5.04 8.50
CA GLN A 164 20.93 4.54 7.72
C GLN A 164 20.49 4.05 6.33
N HIS A 165 19.32 3.42 6.27
CA HIS A 165 18.89 2.64 5.12
C HIS A 165 17.66 3.18 4.39
N SER A 166 16.95 4.19 4.90
CA SER A 166 15.71 4.71 4.28
C SER A 166 15.76 6.23 4.09
N LYS A 167 14.67 6.78 3.53
CA LYS A 167 14.43 8.24 3.47
C LYS A 167 13.54 8.74 4.63
N PHE A 168 13.03 7.84 5.47
CA PHE A 168 12.19 8.19 6.61
C PHE A 168 13.04 8.75 7.75
N SER A 169 12.68 9.94 8.22
CA SER A 169 13.49 10.68 9.22
C SER A 169 12.65 11.37 10.29
N SER A 170 11.38 11.67 10.03
CA SER A 170 10.49 12.23 11.06
C SER A 170 9.83 11.10 11.86
N THR A 171 9.55 11.35 13.14
CA THR A 171 8.89 10.38 14.03
C THR A 171 7.56 9.85 13.48
N SER A 172 6.76 10.71 12.84
CA SER A 172 5.49 10.30 12.23
C SER A 172 5.72 9.39 11.01
N SER A 173 6.68 9.73 10.16
CA SER A 173 6.99 8.96 8.96
C SER A 173 7.63 7.60 9.28
N ILE A 174 8.51 7.55 10.29
CA ILE A 174 9.05 6.30 10.83
C ILE A 174 7.92 5.42 11.36
N LYS A 175 7.02 5.99 12.17
CA LYS A 175 5.86 5.27 12.70
C LYS A 175 4.99 4.67 11.58
N SER A 176 4.81 5.36 10.45
CA SER A 176 3.99 4.84 9.34
C SER A 176 4.58 3.64 8.58
N THR A 177 5.85 3.29 8.83
CA THR A 177 6.48 2.09 8.24
C THR A 177 6.24 0.82 9.05
N LEU A 178 5.70 0.94 10.26
CA LEU A 178 5.25 -0.19 11.07
C LEU A 178 3.73 -0.30 10.93
N TYR A 179 3.22 -1.51 10.68
CA TYR A 179 1.79 -1.77 10.54
C TYR A 179 1.01 -1.24 11.74
N VAL A 180 -0.10 -0.56 11.47
CA VAL A 180 -1.04 -0.07 12.49
C VAL A 180 -2.35 -0.79 12.24
N THR A 181 -2.82 -1.57 13.21
CA THR A 181 -4.22 -1.97 13.25
C THR A 181 -5.04 -0.70 13.49
N SER A 182 -5.78 -0.26 12.46
CA SER A 182 -6.88 0.69 12.58
C SER A 182 -8.01 0.09 13.41
#